data_AF-A0A7J4DWG1-F1
#
_entry.id   AF-A0A7J4DWG1-F1
#
_cell.length_a   1.000
_cell.length_b   1.000
_cell.length_c   1.000
_cell.angle_alpha   90.00
_cell.angle_beta   90.00
_cell.angle_gamma   90.00
#
_symmetry.space_group_name_H-M   'P 1'
#
loop_
_entity.id
_entity.type
_entity.pdbx_description
1 polymer ?
#
loop_
_entity_poly.entity_id
_entity_poly.type
_entity_poly.pdbx_seq_one_letter_code
_entity_poly.pdbx_strand_id
1 'polypeptide(L)'
;MKLAILSDSHDRMDKIFKFIEIVKKENINLVIHLGDFVAPFTFKLGFNLLKDENISFVGVFGNNDGEIIGLLNASYGEIYKPPCCWAIFGALCKPIAISSSVVNAILCFLPV
;
A
#
# COMPACT_ATOMS: atom_id res chain seq x y z
N MET A 1 6.03 -9.16 13.44
CA MET A 1 5.35 -8.67 12.23
C MET A 1 6.30 -7.75 11.49
N LYS A 2 6.57 -8.01 10.21
CA LYS A 2 7.40 -7.14 9.37
C LYS A 2 6.52 -6.47 8.32
N LEU A 3 6.86 -5.22 7.99
CA LEU A 3 6.19 -4.46 6.95
C LEU A 3 7.20 -4.01 5.90
N ALA A 4 6.75 -3.87 4.66
CA ALA A 4 7.50 -3.28 3.57
C ALA A 4 6.74 -2.06 3.03
N ILE A 5 7.46 -0.99 2.74
CA ILE A 5 6.91 0.24 2.16
C ILE A 5 7.56 0.46 0.81
N LEU A 6 6.76 0.82 -0.19
CA LEU A 6 7.24 1.28 -1.49
C LEU A 6 6.36 2.42 -2.00
N SER A 7 6.84 3.15 -3.00
CA SER A 7 6.10 4.21 -3.70
C SER A 7 6.62 4.29 -5.13
N ASP A 8 5.91 5.01 -6.00
CA ASP A 8 6.40 5.40 -7.32
C ASP A 8 6.85 4.20 -8.15
N SER A 9 6.20 3.04 -7.94
CA SER A 9 6.54 1.82 -8.66
C SER A 9 6.37 2.03 -10.16
N HIS A 10 5.32 2.76 -10.54
CA HIS A 10 4.86 2.90 -11.91
C HIS A 10 4.67 1.51 -12.55
N ASP A 11 4.40 1.47 -13.85
CA ASP A 11 4.29 0.25 -14.65
C ASP A 11 5.62 -0.55 -14.79
N ARG A 12 6.59 -0.36 -13.89
CA ARG A 12 7.90 -1.03 -13.88
C ARG A 12 7.79 -2.44 -13.30
N MET A 13 7.12 -3.31 -14.04
CA MET A 13 6.80 -4.67 -13.63
C MET A 13 8.01 -5.49 -13.18
N ASP A 14 9.17 -5.32 -13.83
CA ASP A 14 10.41 -6.00 -13.48
C ASP A 14 10.87 -5.69 -12.04
N LYS A 15 10.70 -4.43 -11.60
CA LYS A 15 11.02 -4.00 -10.23
C LYS A 15 9.98 -4.49 -9.24
N ILE A 16 8.70 -4.49 -9.63
CA ILE A 16 7.60 -4.99 -8.81
C ILE A 16 7.78 -6.48 -8.51
N PHE A 17 8.12 -7.29 -9.51
CA PHE A 17 8.38 -8.71 -9.29
C PHE A 17 9.57 -8.95 -8.35
N LYS A 18 10.68 -8.23 -8.54
CA LYS A 18 11.83 -8.30 -7.61
C LYS A 18 11.45 -7.88 -6.20
N PHE A 19 10.63 -6.84 -6.04
CA PHE A 19 10.14 -6.41 -4.74
C PHE A 19 9.30 -7.52 -4.08
N ILE A 20 8.40 -8.15 -4.83
CA ILE A 20 7.58 -9.26 -4.33
C ILE A 20 8.45 -10.45 -3.90
N GLU A 21 9.49 -10.80 -4.65
CA GLU A 21 10.44 -11.84 -4.25
C GLU A 21 11.12 -11.53 -2.92
N ILE A 22 11.54 -10.27 -2.71
CA ILE A 22 12.14 -9.81 -1.44
C ILE A 22 11.11 -9.90 -0.31
N VAL A 23 9.87 -9.44 -0.54
CA VAL A 23 8.77 -9.47 0.43
C VAL A 23 8.50 -10.91 0.90
N LYS A 24 8.46 -11.86 -0.03
CA LYS A 24 8.29 -13.29 0.28
C LYS A 24 9.49 -13.83 1.07
N LYS A 25 10.71 -13.60 0.57
CA LYS A 25 11.95 -14.08 1.21
C LYS A 25 12.11 -13.56 2.65
N GLU A 26 11.75 -12.31 2.87
CA GLU A 26 11.90 -11.66 4.18
C GLU A 26 10.75 -11.97 5.16
N ASN A 27 9.74 -12.74 4.74
CA ASN A 27 8.54 -13.06 5.53
C ASN A 27 7.80 -11.80 5.99
N ILE A 28 7.58 -10.87 5.06
CA ILE A 28 6.78 -9.65 5.30
C ILE A 28 5.30 -10.01 5.42
N ASN A 29 4.60 -9.36 6.35
CA ASN A 29 3.17 -9.59 6.61
C ASN A 29 2.27 -8.51 6.00
N LEU A 30 2.80 -7.30 5.79
CA LEU A 30 2.07 -6.15 5.27
C LEU A 30 2.93 -5.37 4.29
N VAL A 31 2.39 -5.11 3.10
CA VAL A 31 2.96 -4.20 2.10
C VAL A 31 2.13 -2.92 2.07
N ILE A 32 2.80 -1.77 2.08
CA ILE A 32 2.18 -0.45 1.98
C ILE A 32 2.74 0.28 0.75
N HIS A 33 1.87 0.69 -0.18
CA HIS A 33 2.26 1.43 -1.39
C HIS A 33 1.77 2.89 -1.34
N LEU A 34 2.67 3.86 -1.47
CA LEU A 34 2.37 5.27 -1.21
C LEU A 34 1.93 6.07 -2.45
N GLY A 35 1.37 5.40 -3.46
CA GLY A 35 0.94 6.04 -4.71
C GLY A 35 1.85 5.84 -5.91
N ASP A 36 1.36 6.30 -7.05
CA ASP A 36 2.00 6.20 -8.37
C ASP A 36 2.20 4.74 -8.82
N PHE A 37 1.07 4.04 -8.92
CA PHE A 37 0.95 2.72 -9.56
C PHE A 37 0.90 2.81 -11.08
N VAL A 38 0.28 3.88 -11.61
CA VAL A 38 0.05 4.21 -13.02
C VAL A 38 -1.14 3.49 -13.65
N ALA A 39 -1.11 2.17 -13.87
CA ALA A 39 -2.20 1.48 -14.57
C ALA A 39 -2.78 0.27 -13.81
N PRO A 40 -4.04 -0.14 -14.08
CA PRO A 40 -4.69 -1.23 -13.37
C PRO A 40 -3.99 -2.59 -13.51
N PHE A 41 -3.28 -2.82 -14.62
CA PHE A 41 -2.57 -4.08 -14.85
C PHE A 41 -1.41 -4.27 -13.87
N THR A 42 -0.80 -3.17 -13.40
CA THR A 42 0.31 -3.18 -12.45
C THR A 42 -0.10 -3.86 -11.14
N PHE A 43 -1.31 -3.56 -10.67
CA PHE A 43 -1.88 -4.27 -9.54
C PHE A 43 -2.24 -5.72 -9.89
N LYS A 44 -2.95 -5.94 -11.01
CA LYS A 44 -3.47 -7.27 -11.38
C LYS A 44 -2.38 -8.32 -11.57
N LEU A 45 -1.28 -7.94 -12.21
CA LEU A 45 -0.18 -8.85 -12.57
C LEU A 45 0.91 -8.86 -11.49
N GLY A 46 1.07 -7.78 -10.74
CA GLY A 46 2.10 -7.62 -9.72
C GLY A 46 1.56 -7.84 -8.32
N PHE A 47 0.96 -6.79 -7.73
CA PHE A 47 0.60 -6.77 -6.30
C PHE A 47 -0.43 -7.83 -5.90
N ASN A 48 -1.28 -8.32 -6.81
CA ASN A 48 -2.17 -9.45 -6.53
C ASN A 48 -1.43 -10.72 -6.10
N LEU A 49 -0.18 -10.93 -6.52
CA LEU A 49 0.64 -12.08 -6.12
C LEU A 49 0.94 -12.11 -4.62
N LEU A 50 0.73 -11.00 -3.90
CA LEU A 50 0.85 -10.93 -2.45
C LEU A 50 -0.34 -11.61 -1.76
N LYS A 51 -1.53 -11.56 -2.37
CA LYS A 51 -2.75 -12.19 -1.83
C LYS A 51 -2.63 -13.72 -1.82
N ASP A 52 -2.03 -14.29 -2.87
CA ASP A 52 -1.77 -15.74 -2.97
C ASP A 52 -0.91 -16.27 -1.81
N GLU A 53 -0.14 -15.40 -1.16
CA GLU A 53 0.76 -15.73 -0.04
C GLU A 53 0.22 -15.30 1.33
N ASN A 54 -1.05 -14.90 1.43
CA ASN A 54 -1.65 -14.31 2.65
C ASN A 54 -0.89 -13.07 3.18
N ILE A 55 -0.25 -12.30 2.30
CA ILE A 55 0.41 -11.05 2.66
C ILE A 55 -0.60 -9.91 2.47
N SER A 56 -0.83 -9.13 3.54
CA SER A 56 -1.76 -7.99 3.48
C SER A 56 -1.19 -6.86 2.62
N PHE A 57 -2.06 -6.13 1.93
CA PHE A 57 -1.68 -4.99 1.11
C PHE A 57 -2.54 -3.77 1.45
N VAL A 58 -1.92 -2.59 1.50
CA VAL A 58 -2.61 -1.29 1.60
C VAL A 58 -1.95 -0.33 0.61
N GLY A 59 -2.76 0.32 -0.22
CA GLY A 59 -2.30 1.33 -1.17
C GLY A 59 -2.93 2.69 -0.92
N VAL A 60 -2.27 3.73 -1.37
CA VAL A 60 -2.82 5.09 -1.45
C VAL A 60 -2.68 5.59 -2.88
N PHE A 61 -3.65 6.32 -3.42
CA PHE A 61 -3.51 6.94 -4.74
C PHE A 61 -2.45 8.04 -4.72
N GLY A 62 -1.59 8.06 -5.73
CA GLY A 62 -0.63 9.12 -6.01
C GLY A 62 -1.15 10.12 -7.05
N ASN A 63 -0.36 11.14 -7.33
CA ASN A 63 -0.72 12.19 -8.28
C ASN A 63 -0.77 11.68 -9.74
N ASN A 64 -0.05 10.59 -10.08
CA ASN A 64 0.04 10.07 -11.45
C ASN A 64 -0.96 8.91 -11.74
N ASP A 65 -1.81 8.53 -10.80
CA ASP A 65 -2.77 7.44 -10.97
C ASP A 65 -4.01 7.87 -11.78
N GLY A 66 -3.92 7.78 -13.11
CA GLY A 66 -4.98 8.22 -14.03
C GLY A 66 -6.23 7.32 -14.07
N GLU A 67 -6.06 6.01 -13.89
CA GLU A 67 -7.16 5.03 -13.98
C GLU A 67 -7.71 4.62 -12.60
N ILE A 68 -8.23 5.58 -11.83
CA ILE A 68 -8.70 5.37 -10.45
C ILE A 68 -9.71 4.21 -10.34
N ILE A 69 -10.73 4.16 -11.20
CA ILE A 69 -11.76 3.11 -11.16
C ILE A 69 -11.16 1.74 -11.50
N GLY A 70 -10.26 1.69 -12.49
CA GLY A 70 -9.58 0.47 -12.87
C GLY A 70 -8.70 -0.08 -11.74
N LEU A 71 -7.95 0.80 -11.07
CA LEU A 71 -7.10 0.47 -9.93
C LEU A 71 -7.92 0.03 -8.70
N LEU A 72 -9.04 0.69 -8.40
CA LEU A 72 -9.96 0.26 -7.34
C LEU A 72 -10.50 -1.16 -7.60
N ASN A 73 -10.94 -1.43 -8.83
CA ASN A 73 -11.45 -2.74 -9.21
C ASN A 73 -10.35 -3.81 -9.20
N ALA A 74 -9.14 -3.47 -9.67
CA ALA A 74 -8.00 -4.38 -9.66
C ALA A 74 -7.54 -4.72 -8.24
N SER A 75 -7.60 -3.74 -7.34
CA SER A 75 -7.18 -3.89 -5.94
C SER A 75 -8.20 -4.49 -5.00
N TYR A 76 -9.43 -4.73 -5.48
CA TYR A 76 -10.55 -5.10 -4.62
C TYR A 76 -10.79 -4.06 -3.50
N GLY A 77 -10.54 -2.78 -3.78
CA GLY A 77 -10.74 -1.68 -2.83
C GLY A 77 -9.64 -1.48 -1.78
N GLU A 78 -8.45 -2.06 -1.99
CA GLU A 78 -7.30 -1.92 -1.07
C GLU A 78 -6.45 -0.67 -1.32
N ILE A 79 -6.83 0.16 -2.30
CA ILE A 79 -6.19 1.47 -2.58
C ILE A 79 -7.14 2.60 -2.16
N TYR A 80 -6.64 3.51 -1.35
CA TYR A 80 -7.43 4.57 -0.71
C TYR A 80 -7.02 5.96 -1.19
N LYS A 81 -7.95 6.92 -1.14
CA LYS A 81 -7.65 8.32 -1.50
C LYS A 81 -6.85 9.00 -0.38
N PRO A 82 -5.77 9.73 -0.69
CA PRO A 82 -5.10 10.59 0.28
C PRO A 82 -5.93 11.85 0.60
N PRO A 83 -5.71 12.49 1.77
CA PRO A 83 -4.93 11.96 2.89
C PRO A 83 -5.69 10.83 3.57
N CYS A 84 -4.97 9.77 3.93
CA CYS A 84 -5.54 8.67 4.72
C CYS A 84 -4.61 8.27 5.86
N CYS A 85 -5.20 7.72 6.91
CA CYS A 85 -4.50 7.34 8.13
C CYS A 85 -4.80 5.88 8.44
N TRP A 86 -3.76 5.07 8.64
CA TRP A 86 -3.90 3.65 8.97
C TRP A 86 -3.44 3.35 10.38
N ALA A 87 -4.29 2.62 11.10
CA ALA A 87 -3.97 2.01 12.37
C ALA A 87 -3.27 0.68 12.13
N ILE A 88 -1.97 0.60 12.37
CA ILE A 88 -1.23 -0.67 12.36
C ILE A 88 -1.02 -1.07 13.83
N PHE A 89 -1.39 -2.29 14.21
CA PHE A 89 -1.32 -2.82 15.59
C PHE A 89 -2.41 -2.34 16.59
N GLY A 90 -3.60 -1.96 16.11
CA GLY A 90 -4.80 -1.90 16.97
C GLY A 90 -5.12 -0.57 17.64
N ALA A 91 -4.64 0.57 17.14
CA ALA A 91 -5.12 1.89 17.59
C ALA A 91 -5.82 2.64 16.44
N LEU A 92 -7.16 2.64 16.44
CA LEU A 92 -8.02 3.46 15.57
C LEU A 92 -7.64 4.95 15.69
N CYS A 93 -6.93 5.48 14.69
CA CYS A 93 -6.77 6.92 14.57
C CYS A 93 -7.99 7.50 13.85
N LYS A 94 -8.85 8.19 14.61
CA LYS A 94 -9.78 9.16 14.02
C LYS A 94 -8.99 10.26 13.31
N PRO A 95 -9.56 10.89 12.26
CA PRO A 95 -8.88 11.95 11.54
C PRO A 95 -8.59 13.09 12.51
N ILE A 96 -7.30 13.39 12.70
CA ILE A 96 -6.78 14.64 13.30
C ILE A 96 -7.30 14.93 14.73
N ALA A 97 -6.64 14.35 15.74
CA ALA A 97 -6.44 15.00 17.05
C ALA A 97 -5.40 14.21 17.85
N ILE A 98 -4.25 14.84 18.13
CA ILE A 98 -3.18 14.30 18.95
C ILE A 98 -3.64 14.26 20.40
N SER A 99 -3.49 13.12 21.08
CA SER A 99 -3.55 13.02 22.54
C SER A 99 -2.56 11.96 23.03
N SER A 100 -1.84 12.36 24.05
CA SER A 100 -0.64 11.78 24.67
C SER A 100 -0.71 10.30 25.05
N SER A 101 0.45 9.65 24.90
CA SER A 101 0.90 8.45 25.62
C SER A 101 0.47 7.11 25.02
N VAL A 102 1.26 6.62 24.07
CA VAL A 102 1.85 5.27 23.91
C VAL A 102 2.45 5.25 22.50
N VAL A 103 3.74 4.94 22.36
CA VAL A 103 4.38 4.84 21.04
C VAL A 103 3.68 3.72 20.26
N ASN A 104 2.96 4.04 19.18
CA ASN A 104 2.49 3.10 18.16
C ASN A 104 2.40 3.87 16.83
N ALA A 105 3.12 3.43 15.80
CA ALA A 105 3.39 4.22 14.59
C ALA A 105 2.10 4.57 13.81
N ILE A 106 1.82 5.86 13.69
CA ILE A 106 0.81 6.40 12.77
C ILE A 106 1.52 6.70 11.46
N LEU A 107 1.16 6.00 10.38
CA LEU A 107 1.56 6.44 9.04
C LEU A 107 0.45 7.32 8.46
N CYS A 108 0.75 8.61 8.38
CA CYS A 108 -0.01 9.56 7.58
C CYS A 108 0.55 9.56 6.17
N PHE A 109 -0.28 9.21 5.20
CA PHE A 109 0.09 9.25 3.79
C PHE A 109 -0.41 10.57 3.21
N LEU A 110 0.53 11.46 2.90
CA LEU A 110 0.29 12.67 2.14
C LEU A 110 0.28 12.32 0.65
N PRO A 111 -0.41 13.10 -0.20
CA PRO A 111 -0.30 12.91 -1.64
C PRO A 111 1.17 13.04 -2.06
N VAL A 112 1.66 12.02 -2.77
CA VAL A 112 2.99 11.99 -3.42
C VAL A 112 2.81 12.48 -4.84
#